data_AF-A0A9P8XQ54-F1
#
_entry.id   AF-A0A9P8XQ54-F1
#
_cell.length_a   1.000
_cell.length_b   1.000
_cell.length_c   1.000
_cell.angle_alpha   90.00
_cell.angle_beta   90.00
_cell.angle_gamma   90.00
#
_symmetry.space_group_name_H-M   'P 1'
#
loop_
_entity.id
_entity.type
_entity.pdbx_description
1 polymer ?
#
loop_
_entity_poly.entity_id
_entity_poly.type
_entity_poly.pdbx_seq_one_letter_code
_entity_poly.pdbx_strand_id
1 'polypeptide(L)'
;MQLTRLPQNVLDVGTGTGIWAMDFADQFPSAEVVGTDISPIQPAWVPPNCKFEIDDAQMPWTWSVNHFDFVHIRNLHGSISDWPALYAQCFRHTKPGGLIEELEFDIATKSDKVGPDHVFVQWNNLFAECGEKMGRTFKVAAQMKQQIIDAGFVDVVEKKWKVPIGEWTSDPKLKLVGQYTLLFLDQSLEGFALYMLKEIMGWKYDEIQVLVAKMRQALRDWRLYPYYEITLVYGRKPEGS
;
A
#
# COMPACT_ATOMS: atom_id res chain seq x y z
N MET A 1 5.69 15.27 3.57
CA MET A 1 5.37 15.92 4.84
C MET A 1 6.63 16.63 5.35
N GLN A 2 6.56 17.79 6.01
CA GLN A 2 7.71 18.31 6.77
C GLN A 2 7.54 17.82 8.21
N LEU A 3 8.42 16.92 8.66
CA LEU A 3 8.47 16.49 10.05
C LEU A 3 8.85 17.72 10.89
N THR A 4 7.94 18.19 11.74
CA THR A 4 8.14 19.40 12.56
C THR A 4 9.09 19.16 13.74
N ARG A 5 9.34 17.90 14.07
CA ARG A 5 10.35 17.42 15.03
C ARG A 5 11.04 16.18 14.45
N LEU A 6 12.32 15.98 14.77
CA LEU A 6 13.04 14.78 14.36
C LEU A 6 12.44 13.56 15.06
N PRO A 7 11.95 12.55 14.33
CA PRO A 7 11.38 11.35 14.94
C PRO A 7 12.47 10.59 15.68
N GLN A 8 12.12 9.93 16.79
CA GLN A 8 13.08 9.16 17.59
C GLN A 8 12.74 7.68 17.56
N ASN A 9 11.45 7.30 17.54
CA ASN A 9 11.00 5.92 17.46
C ASN A 9 10.04 5.81 16.27
N VAL A 10 10.37 4.96 15.30
CA VAL A 10 9.62 4.81 14.06
C VAL A 10 9.23 3.36 13.84
N LEU A 11 7.97 3.15 13.47
CA LEU A 11 7.44 1.83 13.12
C LEU A 11 7.06 1.81 11.63
N ASP A 12 7.59 0.84 10.89
CA ASP A 12 7.15 0.48 9.54
C ASP A 12 6.35 -0.83 9.61
N VAL A 13 5.04 -0.73 9.50
CA VAL A 13 4.10 -1.87 9.63
C VAL A 13 3.97 -2.56 8.27
N GLY A 14 4.23 -3.87 8.23
CA GLY A 14 4.22 -4.60 6.95
C GLY A 14 5.39 -4.19 6.06
N THR A 15 6.60 -4.16 6.63
CA THR A 15 7.78 -3.57 6.00
C THR A 15 8.22 -4.30 4.72
N GLY A 16 7.75 -5.53 4.49
CA GLY A 16 8.08 -6.32 3.31
C GLY A 16 9.59 -6.54 3.22
N THR A 17 10.23 -6.09 2.15
CA THR A 17 11.68 -6.22 1.96
C THR A 17 12.51 -5.30 2.87
N GLY A 18 11.88 -4.38 3.62
CA GLY A 18 12.58 -3.47 4.52
C GLY A 18 13.17 -2.22 3.86
N ILE A 19 13.01 -2.06 2.54
CA ILE A 19 13.63 -0.95 1.78
C ILE A 19 13.26 0.41 2.38
N TRP A 20 11.97 0.62 2.68
CA TRP A 20 11.52 1.90 3.24
C TRP A 20 12.12 2.16 4.62
N ALA A 21 12.09 1.16 5.52
CA ALA A 21 12.65 1.26 6.86
C ALA A 21 14.16 1.57 6.85
N MET A 22 14.92 0.92 5.96
CA MET A 22 16.36 1.19 5.80
C MET A 22 16.62 2.60 5.25
N ASP A 23 15.93 3.01 4.19
CA ASP A 23 16.08 4.35 3.61
C ASP A 23 15.72 5.45 4.63
N PHE A 24 14.71 5.19 5.48
CA PHE A 24 14.33 6.10 6.56
C PHE A 24 15.40 6.16 7.65
N ALA A 25 15.94 5.01 8.07
CA ALA A 25 16.99 4.93 9.07
C ALA A 25 18.28 5.65 8.64
N ASP A 26 18.66 5.54 7.36
CA ASP A 26 19.80 6.27 6.79
C ASP A 26 19.57 7.78 6.75
N GLN A 27 18.34 8.22 6.46
CA GLN A 27 17.96 9.64 6.44
C GLN A 27 17.89 10.26 7.85
N PHE A 28 17.56 9.45 8.86
CA PHE A 28 17.44 9.89 10.26
C PHE A 28 18.30 9.03 11.20
N PRO A 29 19.64 9.22 11.22
CA PRO A 29 20.55 8.37 12.01
C PRO A 29 20.32 8.41 13.53
N SER A 30 19.57 9.40 14.03
CA SER A 30 19.20 9.51 15.45
C SER A 30 17.87 8.84 15.80
N ALA A 31 17.14 8.30 14.82
CA ALA A 31 15.90 7.56 15.05
C ALA A 31 16.19 6.07 15.17
N GLU A 32 15.50 5.38 16.06
CA GLU A 32 15.36 3.92 16.03
C GLU A 32 14.18 3.55 15.13
N VAL A 33 14.44 2.74 14.11
CA VAL A 33 13.44 2.27 13.14
C VAL A 33 13.20 0.78 13.34
N VAL A 34 11.93 0.40 13.49
CA VAL A 34 11.49 -0.98 13.60
C VAL A 34 10.60 -1.29 12.41
N GLY A 35 10.98 -2.27 11.59
CA GLY A 35 10.10 -2.84 10.57
C GLY A 35 9.48 -4.14 11.07
N THR A 36 8.17 -4.31 10.88
CA THR A 36 7.47 -5.56 11.22
C THR A 36 6.90 -6.22 9.98
N ASP A 37 7.02 -7.54 9.88
CA ASP A 37 6.38 -8.33 8.83
C ASP A 37 6.15 -9.77 9.31
N ILE A 38 5.15 -10.45 8.77
CA ILE A 38 4.92 -11.88 9.07
C ILE A 38 6.00 -12.78 8.44
N SER A 39 6.72 -12.28 7.44
CA SER A 39 7.73 -13.03 6.69
C SER A 39 9.15 -12.48 6.93
N PRO A 40 10.13 -13.34 7.26
CA PRO A 40 11.52 -12.92 7.44
C PRO A 40 12.27 -12.85 6.09
N ILE A 41 11.89 -11.88 5.24
CA ILE A 41 12.46 -11.69 3.89
C ILE A 41 13.42 -10.51 3.79
N GLN A 42 13.77 -9.90 4.92
CA GLN A 42 14.59 -8.70 4.99
C GLN A 42 16.09 -9.04 4.92
N PRO A 43 16.94 -8.13 4.41
CA PRO A 43 18.38 -8.37 4.32
C PRO A 43 19.03 -8.42 5.71
N ALA A 44 20.15 -9.15 5.81
CA ALA A 44 20.94 -9.21 7.05
C ALA A 44 21.81 -7.96 7.28
N TRP A 45 22.19 -7.27 6.20
CA TRP A 45 22.97 -6.03 6.27
C TRP A 45 22.00 -4.84 6.29
N VAL A 46 21.85 -4.21 7.46
CA VAL A 46 20.91 -3.12 7.72
C VAL A 46 21.61 -1.94 8.41
N PRO A 47 21.06 -0.72 8.34
CA PRO A 47 21.55 0.41 9.14
C PRO A 47 21.57 0.06 10.64
N PRO A 48 22.55 0.57 11.42
CA PRO A 48 22.72 0.21 12.82
C PRO A 48 21.54 0.61 13.72
N ASN A 49 20.72 1.54 13.25
CA ASN A 49 19.52 2.05 13.90
C ASN A 49 18.22 1.47 13.32
N CYS A 50 18.30 0.41 12.51
CA CYS A 50 17.15 -0.28 11.93
C CYS A 50 17.12 -1.75 12.38
N LYS A 51 15.96 -2.24 12.81
CA LYS A 51 15.75 -3.64 13.16
C LYS A 51 14.45 -4.18 12.57
N PHE A 52 14.41 -5.49 12.36
CA PHE A 52 13.24 -6.20 11.85
C PHE A 52 12.73 -7.21 12.86
N GLU A 53 11.41 -7.22 13.06
CA GLU A 53 10.72 -8.13 13.97
C GLU A 53 9.68 -8.93 13.18
N ILE A 54 9.62 -10.25 13.41
CA ILE A 54 8.58 -11.09 12.81
C ILE A 54 7.32 -10.91 13.65
N ASP A 55 6.34 -10.19 13.13
CA ASP A 55 5.12 -9.86 13.87
C ASP A 55 3.90 -9.68 12.94
N ASP A 56 2.73 -10.10 13.41
CA ASP A 56 1.46 -9.89 12.71
C ASP A 56 0.81 -8.62 13.23
N ALA A 57 0.70 -7.61 12.37
CA ALA A 57 0.13 -6.31 12.70
C ALA A 57 -1.31 -6.37 13.25
N GLN A 58 -2.04 -7.46 12.98
CA GLN A 58 -3.41 -7.68 13.45
C GLN A 58 -3.48 -8.21 14.89
N MET A 59 -2.37 -8.71 15.42
CA MET A 59 -2.27 -9.16 16.81
C MET A 59 -2.09 -7.97 17.75
N PRO A 60 -2.45 -8.11 19.04
CA PRO A 60 -2.22 -7.05 20.03
C PRO A 60 -0.74 -6.66 20.10
N TRP A 61 -0.44 -5.39 19.84
CA TRP A 61 0.92 -4.86 19.87
C TRP A 61 1.49 -4.89 21.30
N THR A 62 2.74 -5.32 21.43
CA THR A 62 3.42 -5.47 22.73
C THR A 62 4.21 -4.24 23.17
N TRP A 63 4.25 -3.18 22.35
CA TRP A 63 4.94 -1.94 22.68
C TRP A 63 4.21 -1.15 23.77
N SER A 64 4.90 -0.20 24.39
CA SER A 64 4.27 0.73 25.33
C SER A 64 3.24 1.62 24.63
N VAL A 65 2.23 2.07 25.37
CA VAL A 65 1.33 3.16 24.92
C VAL A 65 2.17 4.42 24.70
N ASN A 66 1.85 5.21 23.67
CA ASN A 66 2.59 6.45 23.34
C ASN A 66 4.10 6.22 23.15
N HIS A 67 4.49 5.23 22.35
CA HIS A 67 5.88 4.87 22.10
C HIS A 67 6.45 5.46 20.80
N PHE A 68 5.69 5.44 19.70
CA PHE A 68 6.19 5.82 18.38
C PHE A 68 5.95 7.29 18.07
N ASP A 69 6.97 7.94 17.52
CA ASP A 69 6.88 9.30 16.97
C ASP A 69 6.32 9.29 15.54
N PHE A 70 6.54 8.20 14.80
CA PHE A 70 6.03 8.00 13.45
C PHE A 70 5.64 6.54 13.21
N VAL A 71 4.44 6.32 12.68
CA VAL A 71 3.95 5.01 12.24
C VAL A 71 3.67 5.08 10.74
N HIS A 72 4.35 4.25 9.97
CA HIS A 72 4.23 4.15 8.53
C HIS A 72 3.57 2.82 8.14
N ILE A 73 2.63 2.88 7.20
CA ILE A 73 1.98 1.72 6.57
C ILE A 73 2.06 1.93 5.06
N ARG A 74 2.39 0.88 4.30
CA ARG A 74 2.35 0.97 2.83
C ARG A 74 1.99 -0.35 2.17
N ASN A 75 0.98 -0.31 1.31
CA ASN A 75 0.54 -1.44 0.48
C ASN A 75 0.15 -2.69 1.27
N LEU A 76 -0.66 -2.52 2.32
CA LEU A 76 -1.21 -3.62 3.11
C LEU A 76 -2.65 -3.99 2.74
N HIS A 77 -3.23 -3.39 1.70
CA HIS A 77 -4.53 -3.81 1.17
C HIS A 77 -4.57 -5.32 0.89
N GLY A 78 -5.70 -5.97 1.16
CA GLY A 78 -5.85 -7.42 1.03
C GLY A 78 -5.06 -8.26 2.06
N SER A 79 -4.25 -7.64 2.93
CA SER A 79 -3.50 -8.35 3.99
C SER A 79 -4.17 -8.22 5.37
N ILE A 80 -4.86 -7.10 5.62
CA ILE A 80 -5.53 -6.79 6.88
C ILE A 80 -7.03 -7.07 6.77
N SER A 81 -7.60 -7.80 7.73
CA SER A 81 -9.05 -8.07 7.79
C SER A 81 -9.84 -7.04 8.59
N ASP A 82 -9.22 -6.35 9.54
CA ASP A 82 -9.85 -5.32 10.38
C ASP A 82 -8.97 -4.06 10.46
N TRP A 83 -9.17 -3.16 9.48
CA TRP A 83 -8.47 -1.88 9.41
C TRP A 83 -8.79 -0.94 10.59
N PRO A 84 -10.07 -0.77 11.00
CA PRO A 84 -10.38 -0.01 12.21
C PRO A 84 -9.61 -0.47 13.45
N ALA A 85 -9.48 -1.79 13.66
CA ALA A 85 -8.68 -2.32 14.77
C ALA A 85 -7.19 -1.97 14.63
N LEU A 86 -6.61 -2.10 13.43
CA LEU A 86 -5.23 -1.70 13.16
C LEU A 86 -5.00 -0.21 13.44
N TYR A 87 -5.87 0.69 12.95
CA TYR A 87 -5.73 2.11 13.21
C TYR A 87 -5.90 2.46 14.69
N ALA A 88 -6.75 1.74 15.44
CA ALA A 88 -6.84 1.89 16.88
C ALA A 88 -5.52 1.51 17.59
N GLN A 89 -4.82 0.47 17.10
CA GLN A 89 -3.49 0.12 17.59
C GLN A 89 -2.46 1.21 17.25
N CYS A 90 -2.44 1.69 16.00
CA CYS A 90 -1.61 2.80 15.60
C CYS A 90 -1.83 4.00 16.53
N PHE A 91 -3.08 4.42 16.73
CA PHE A 91 -3.42 5.54 17.61
C PHE A 91 -2.94 5.32 19.06
N ARG A 92 -3.15 4.12 19.61
CA ARG A 92 -2.73 3.78 20.98
C ARG A 92 -1.22 3.88 21.18
N HIS A 93 -0.44 3.45 20.19
CA HIS A 93 1.02 3.36 20.32
C HIS A 93 1.75 4.58 19.75
N THR A 94 1.09 5.44 18.97
CA THR A 94 1.64 6.75 18.57
C THR A 94 1.63 7.71 19.77
N LYS A 95 2.71 8.47 19.95
CA LYS A 95 2.84 9.53 20.96
C LYS A 95 1.90 10.71 20.66
N PRO A 96 1.47 11.47 21.68
CA PRO A 96 0.85 12.78 21.46
C PRO A 96 1.74 13.65 20.56
N GLY A 97 1.16 14.25 19.51
CA GLY A 97 1.89 14.99 18.48
C GLY A 97 2.65 14.12 17.46
N GLY A 98 2.74 12.81 17.66
CA GLY A 98 3.27 11.85 16.70
C GLY A 98 2.36 11.65 15.49
N LEU A 99 2.88 11.01 14.45
CA LEU A 99 2.27 10.98 13.13
C LEU A 99 1.98 9.54 12.67
N ILE A 100 0.88 9.39 11.93
CA ILE A 100 0.60 8.22 11.09
C ILE A 100 0.69 8.65 9.62
N GLU A 101 1.29 7.81 8.79
CA GLU A 101 1.28 7.95 7.33
C GLU A 101 0.98 6.59 6.70
N GLU A 102 -0.02 6.56 5.82
CA GLU A 102 -0.40 5.39 5.05
C GLU A 102 -0.39 5.73 3.56
N LEU A 103 0.25 4.86 2.76
CA LEU A 103 0.24 4.94 1.31
C LEU A 103 -0.31 3.65 0.71
N GLU A 104 -1.37 3.78 -0.09
CA GLU A 104 -2.01 2.67 -0.78
C GLU A 104 -2.06 2.90 -2.29
N PHE A 105 -1.70 1.88 -3.05
CA PHE A 105 -1.98 1.79 -4.47
C PHE A 105 -3.39 1.24 -4.66
N ASP A 106 -4.20 1.93 -5.46
CA ASP A 106 -5.45 1.36 -5.94
C ASP A 106 -5.14 0.19 -6.87
N ILE A 107 -5.72 -0.99 -6.60
CA ILE A 107 -5.60 -2.18 -7.46
C ILE A 107 -6.29 -1.95 -8.80
N ALA A 108 -7.24 -1.01 -8.86
CA ALA A 108 -7.98 -0.75 -10.08
C ALA A 108 -7.11 -0.07 -11.13
N THR A 109 -6.84 -0.78 -12.24
CA THR A 109 -6.27 -0.14 -13.44
C THR A 109 -7.34 0.76 -14.04
N LYS A 110 -7.01 2.04 -14.27
CA LYS A 110 -7.94 3.06 -14.77
C LYS A 110 -7.46 3.64 -16.09
N SER A 111 -8.42 4.16 -16.85
CA SER A 111 -8.19 4.93 -18.06
C SER A 111 -9.41 5.81 -18.32
N ASP A 112 -9.17 7.06 -18.73
CA ASP A 112 -10.24 8.00 -19.10
C ASP A 112 -10.70 7.79 -20.57
N LYS A 113 -10.22 6.74 -21.25
CA LYS A 113 -10.49 6.41 -22.66
C LYS A 113 -11.29 5.12 -22.86
N VAL A 114 -11.64 4.42 -21.78
CA VAL A 114 -12.27 3.10 -21.87
C VAL A 114 -13.70 3.14 -21.34
N GLY A 115 -14.56 2.33 -21.95
CA GLY A 115 -15.95 2.13 -21.51
C GLY A 115 -16.08 1.04 -20.44
N PRO A 116 -17.31 0.81 -19.94
CA PRO A 116 -17.59 -0.16 -18.88
C PRO A 116 -17.28 -1.62 -19.26
N ASP A 117 -17.27 -1.96 -20.55
CA ASP A 117 -17.01 -3.32 -21.02
C ASP A 117 -15.52 -3.63 -21.26
N HIS A 118 -14.64 -2.66 -20.98
CA HIS A 118 -13.20 -2.82 -21.23
C HIS A 118 -12.56 -3.78 -20.22
N VAL A 119 -11.48 -4.46 -20.63
CA VAL A 119 -10.79 -5.47 -19.80
C VAL A 119 -10.30 -4.91 -18.46
N PHE A 120 -9.94 -3.62 -18.39
CA PHE A 120 -9.62 -2.96 -17.12
C PHE A 120 -10.77 -3.01 -16.12
N VAL A 121 -11.99 -2.71 -16.56
CA VAL A 121 -13.18 -2.72 -15.70
C VAL A 121 -13.54 -4.15 -15.30
N GLN A 122 -13.47 -5.10 -16.25
CA GLN A 122 -13.67 -6.53 -15.96
C GLN A 122 -12.67 -7.03 -14.90
N TRP A 123 -11.39 -6.73 -15.07
CA TRP A 123 -10.32 -7.11 -14.14
C TRP A 123 -10.58 -6.56 -12.74
N ASN A 124 -10.88 -5.26 -12.63
CA ASN A 124 -11.13 -4.60 -11.35
C ASN A 124 -12.35 -5.20 -10.62
N ASN A 125 -13.44 -5.49 -11.34
CA ASN A 125 -14.64 -6.09 -10.77
C ASN A 125 -14.39 -7.51 -10.25
N LEU A 126 -13.65 -8.33 -10.99
CA LEU A 126 -13.29 -9.68 -10.55
C LEU A 126 -12.44 -9.66 -9.27
N PHE A 127 -11.46 -8.76 -9.19
CA PHE A 127 -10.61 -8.63 -8.01
C PHE A 127 -11.41 -8.12 -6.80
N ALA A 128 -12.31 -7.16 -7.01
CA ALA A 128 -13.22 -6.71 -5.97
C ALA A 128 -14.10 -7.86 -5.44
N GLU A 129 -14.69 -8.68 -6.31
CA GLU A 129 -15.48 -9.85 -5.91
C GLU A 129 -14.64 -10.88 -5.12
N CYS A 130 -13.40 -11.12 -5.55
CA CYS A 130 -12.47 -12.01 -4.83
C CYS A 130 -12.19 -11.50 -3.41
N GLY A 131 -11.95 -10.19 -3.25
CA GLY A 131 -11.70 -9.58 -1.95
C GLY A 131 -12.87 -9.75 -0.99
N GLU A 132 -14.10 -9.50 -1.46
CA GLU A 132 -15.31 -9.70 -0.66
C GLU A 132 -15.47 -11.18 -0.22
N LYS A 133 -15.18 -12.15 -1.11
CA LYS A 133 -15.21 -13.59 -0.76
C LYS A 133 -14.14 -13.98 0.26
N MET A 134 -12.99 -13.32 0.23
CA MET A 134 -11.90 -13.57 1.19
C MET A 134 -12.10 -12.85 2.52
N GLY A 135 -13.10 -11.97 2.64
CA GLY A 135 -13.29 -11.12 3.82
C GLY A 135 -12.17 -10.08 3.99
N ARG A 136 -11.49 -9.69 2.91
CA ARG A 136 -10.41 -8.71 2.92
C ARG A 136 -10.64 -7.67 1.84
N THR A 137 -10.85 -6.42 2.26
CA THR A 137 -11.19 -5.34 1.34
C THR A 137 -9.98 -4.86 0.54
N PHE A 138 -10.22 -4.61 -0.74
CA PHE A 138 -9.30 -3.91 -1.63
C PHE A 138 -9.64 -2.41 -1.78
N LYS A 139 -10.63 -1.92 -1.03
CA LYS A 139 -11.13 -0.53 -1.09
C LYS A 139 -10.47 0.39 -0.06
N VAL A 140 -9.31 0.01 0.48
CA VAL A 140 -8.61 0.71 1.58
C VAL A 140 -8.33 2.17 1.22
N ALA A 141 -7.79 2.43 0.03
CA ALA A 141 -7.46 3.77 -0.45
C ALA A 141 -8.65 4.76 -0.42
N ALA A 142 -9.89 4.28 -0.53
CA ALA A 142 -11.10 5.10 -0.46
C ALA A 142 -11.60 5.35 0.98
N GLN A 143 -11.13 4.55 1.94
CA GLN A 143 -11.65 4.52 3.32
C GLN A 143 -10.64 5.03 4.35
N MET A 144 -9.34 4.90 4.08
CA MET A 144 -8.28 5.17 5.07
C MET A 144 -8.35 6.57 5.68
N LYS A 145 -8.72 7.61 4.91
CA LYS A 145 -8.87 8.96 5.47
C LYS A 145 -9.88 9.02 6.60
N GLN A 146 -11.08 8.47 6.38
CA GLN A 146 -12.14 8.50 7.38
C GLN A 146 -11.80 7.59 8.55
N GLN A 147 -11.24 6.40 8.29
CA GLN A 147 -10.89 5.47 9.36
C GLN A 147 -9.75 5.98 10.25
N ILE A 148 -8.77 6.70 9.69
CA ILE A 148 -7.72 7.39 10.46
C ILE A 148 -8.33 8.51 11.32
N ILE A 149 -9.31 9.27 10.81
CA ILE A 149 -10.06 10.26 11.61
C ILE A 149 -10.83 9.57 12.74
N ASP A 150 -11.55 8.49 12.42
CA ASP A 150 -12.39 7.75 13.38
C ASP A 150 -11.56 7.11 14.50
N ALA A 151 -10.31 6.73 14.22
CA ALA A 151 -9.35 6.26 15.22
C ALA A 151 -8.87 7.35 16.19
N GLY A 152 -9.11 8.64 15.87
CA GLY A 152 -8.81 9.78 16.74
C GLY A 152 -7.68 10.69 16.26
N PHE A 153 -7.07 10.41 15.10
CA PHE A 153 -6.06 11.29 14.53
C PHE A 153 -6.70 12.61 14.03
N VAL A 154 -5.95 13.70 14.13
CA VAL A 154 -6.37 15.05 13.74
C VAL A 154 -5.45 15.61 12.66
N ASP A 155 -5.86 16.73 12.06
CA ASP A 155 -5.16 17.38 10.95
C ASP A 155 -4.89 16.42 9.77
N VAL A 156 -5.85 15.52 9.51
CA VAL A 156 -5.73 14.44 8.53
C VAL A 156 -5.77 15.02 7.11
N VAL A 157 -4.71 14.77 6.36
CA VAL A 157 -4.56 15.20 4.97
C VAL A 157 -4.56 13.99 4.06
N GLU A 158 -5.29 14.09 2.95
CA GLU A 158 -5.29 13.11 1.87
C GLU A 158 -4.69 13.72 0.61
N LYS A 159 -3.83 12.96 -0.07
CA LYS A 159 -3.24 13.31 -1.36
C LYS A 159 -3.37 12.17 -2.34
N LYS A 160 -3.68 12.49 -3.59
CA LYS A 160 -3.91 11.52 -4.65
C LYS A 160 -3.09 11.86 -5.88
N TRP A 161 -2.51 10.84 -6.51
CA TRP A 161 -1.74 11.00 -7.74
C TRP A 161 -2.08 9.91 -8.75
N LYS A 162 -2.15 10.29 -10.03
CA LYS A 162 -2.19 9.33 -11.13
C LYS A 162 -0.76 8.87 -11.43
N VAL A 163 -0.52 7.58 -11.29
CA VAL A 163 0.74 6.93 -11.67
C VAL A 163 0.55 6.31 -13.05
N PRO A 164 1.27 6.80 -14.08
CA PRO A 164 1.12 6.27 -15.42
C PRO A 164 1.56 4.81 -15.50
N ILE A 165 0.94 4.07 -16.40
CA ILE A 165 1.39 2.76 -16.83
C ILE A 165 1.87 2.91 -18.28
N GLY A 166 3.16 2.67 -18.50
CA GLY A 166 3.81 2.91 -19.79
C GLY A 166 4.17 4.38 -20.04
N GLU A 167 4.55 4.68 -21.28
CA GLU A 167 5.27 5.91 -21.63
C GLU A 167 4.41 7.06 -22.16
N TRP A 168 3.12 7.08 -21.84
CA TRP A 168 2.17 8.01 -22.47
C TRP A 168 2.23 9.45 -21.96
N THR A 169 2.93 9.70 -20.84
CA THR A 169 3.11 11.05 -20.28
C THR A 169 4.29 11.78 -20.92
N SER A 170 4.21 13.11 -21.02
CA SER A 170 5.30 13.96 -21.51
C SER A 170 6.34 14.31 -20.45
N ASP A 171 6.02 14.17 -19.16
CA ASP A 171 6.94 14.40 -18.05
C ASP A 171 8.02 13.29 -18.03
N PRO A 172 9.33 13.63 -18.15
CA PRO A 172 10.40 12.62 -18.20
C PRO A 172 10.47 11.71 -16.96
N LYS A 173 10.19 12.25 -15.77
CA LYS A 173 10.21 11.49 -14.51
C LYS A 173 9.02 10.54 -14.46
N LEU A 174 7.82 11.05 -14.74
CA LEU A 174 6.63 10.20 -14.74
C LEU A 174 6.67 9.17 -15.87
N LYS A 175 7.32 9.46 -16.99
CA LYS A 175 7.54 8.48 -18.06
C LYS A 175 8.39 7.31 -17.57
N LEU A 176 9.50 7.59 -16.88
CA LEU A 176 10.34 6.54 -16.29
C LEU A 176 9.57 5.73 -15.24
N VAL A 177 8.80 6.40 -14.37
CA VAL A 177 7.90 5.72 -13.42
C VAL A 177 6.91 4.81 -14.16
N GLY A 178 6.36 5.27 -15.29
CA GLY A 178 5.42 4.50 -16.10
C GLY A 178 6.06 3.28 -16.76
N GLN A 179 7.31 3.37 -17.20
CA GLN A 179 8.06 2.21 -17.70
C GLN A 179 8.21 1.13 -16.63
N TYR A 180 8.63 1.50 -15.41
CA TYR A 180 8.77 0.57 -14.30
C TYR A 180 7.41 -0.01 -13.88
N THR A 181 6.37 0.81 -13.86
CA THR A 181 5.01 0.35 -13.53
C THR A 181 4.49 -0.66 -14.55
N LEU A 182 4.70 -0.42 -15.85
CA LEU A 182 4.33 -1.37 -16.89
C LEU A 182 5.12 -2.67 -16.77
N LEU A 183 6.43 -2.60 -16.54
CA LEU A 183 7.28 -3.78 -16.37
C LEU A 183 6.81 -4.64 -15.18
N PHE A 184 6.58 -3.99 -14.03
CA PHE A 184 6.07 -4.64 -12.82
C PHE A 184 4.76 -5.38 -13.10
N LEU A 185 3.78 -4.72 -13.72
CA LEU A 185 2.50 -5.35 -14.03
C LEU A 185 2.64 -6.49 -15.02
N ASP A 186 3.37 -6.27 -16.11
CA ASP A 186 3.53 -7.26 -17.18
C ASP A 186 4.08 -8.60 -16.67
N GLN A 187 5.02 -8.53 -15.72
CA GLN A 187 5.63 -9.67 -15.03
C GLN A 187 4.73 -10.28 -13.94
N SER A 188 3.85 -9.49 -13.32
CA SER A 188 3.08 -9.92 -12.14
C SER A 188 1.63 -10.33 -12.45
N LEU A 189 1.07 -9.94 -13.61
CA LEU A 189 -0.34 -10.14 -13.97
C LEU A 189 -0.84 -11.58 -13.74
N GLU A 190 -0.07 -12.55 -14.19
CA GLU A 190 -0.43 -13.96 -14.06
C GLU A 190 -0.45 -14.40 -12.59
N GLY A 191 0.57 -14.02 -11.81
CA GLY A 191 0.63 -14.31 -10.38
C GLY A 191 -0.57 -13.74 -9.62
N PHE A 192 -0.99 -12.52 -9.95
CA PHE A 192 -2.20 -11.93 -9.37
C PHE A 192 -3.46 -12.71 -9.75
N ALA A 193 -3.62 -13.07 -11.03
CA ALA A 193 -4.82 -13.73 -11.50
C ALA A 193 -4.95 -15.19 -11.02
N LEU A 194 -3.85 -15.94 -10.95
CA LEU A 194 -3.91 -17.38 -10.70
C LEU A 194 -4.55 -17.71 -9.36
N TYR A 195 -4.04 -17.17 -8.24
CA TYR A 195 -4.61 -17.50 -6.94
C TYR A 195 -6.07 -17.04 -6.81
N MET A 196 -6.35 -15.79 -7.17
CA MET A 196 -7.70 -15.23 -7.05
C MET A 196 -8.71 -15.92 -7.96
N LEU A 197 -8.42 -16.07 -9.25
CA LEU A 197 -9.42 -16.58 -10.18
C LEU A 197 -9.52 -18.11 -10.14
N LYS A 198 -8.41 -18.81 -9.90
CA LYS A 198 -8.44 -20.28 -9.85
C LYS A 198 -8.92 -20.78 -8.49
N GLU A 199 -8.26 -20.37 -7.41
CA GLU A 199 -8.48 -20.96 -6.09
C GLU A 199 -9.71 -20.35 -5.39
N ILE A 200 -10.00 -19.05 -5.60
CA ILE A 200 -11.18 -18.39 -4.99
C ILE A 200 -12.41 -18.43 -5.89
N MET A 201 -12.24 -18.21 -7.19
CA MET A 201 -13.37 -18.13 -8.14
C MET A 201 -13.64 -19.41 -8.93
N GLY A 202 -12.76 -20.42 -8.87
CA GLY A 202 -12.94 -21.71 -9.54
C GLY A 202 -12.81 -21.68 -11.06
N TRP A 203 -12.16 -20.66 -11.63
CA TRP A 203 -11.93 -20.56 -13.07
C TRP A 203 -10.95 -21.61 -13.56
N LYS A 204 -11.08 -22.00 -14.83
CA LYS A 204 -10.09 -22.86 -15.47
C LYS A 204 -8.86 -22.05 -15.89
N TYR A 205 -7.71 -22.73 -15.91
CA TYR A 205 -6.43 -22.09 -16.22
C TYR A 205 -6.42 -21.43 -17.61
N ASP A 206 -7.01 -22.06 -18.63
CA ASP A 206 -7.12 -21.51 -19.98
C ASP A 206 -7.95 -20.22 -20.03
N GLU A 207 -9.06 -20.16 -19.29
CA GLU A 207 -9.88 -18.94 -19.15
C GLU A 207 -9.08 -17.79 -18.50
N ILE A 208 -8.28 -18.10 -17.48
CA ILE A 208 -7.41 -17.13 -16.81
C ILE A 208 -6.34 -16.61 -17.78
N GLN A 209 -5.69 -17.48 -18.54
CA GLN A 209 -4.68 -17.08 -19.52
C GLN A 209 -5.25 -16.15 -20.60
N VAL A 210 -6.48 -16.38 -21.04
CA VAL A 210 -7.17 -15.48 -21.98
C VAL A 210 -7.36 -14.09 -21.37
N LEU A 211 -7.80 -13.99 -20.11
CA LEU A 211 -7.96 -12.72 -19.42
C LEU A 211 -6.61 -11.99 -19.24
N VAL A 212 -5.59 -12.72 -18.78
CA VAL A 212 -4.23 -12.20 -18.59
C VAL A 212 -3.65 -11.66 -19.91
N ALA A 213 -3.84 -12.40 -21.02
CA ALA A 213 -3.39 -11.95 -22.34
C ALA A 213 -4.09 -10.66 -22.80
N LYS A 214 -5.41 -10.56 -22.62
CA LYS A 214 -6.19 -9.34 -22.92
C LYS A 214 -5.73 -8.16 -22.07
N MET A 215 -5.55 -8.37 -20.76
CA MET A 215 -5.08 -7.35 -19.83
C MET A 215 -3.70 -6.85 -20.23
N ARG A 216 -2.77 -7.78 -20.52
CA ARG A 216 -1.42 -7.46 -20.99
C ARG A 216 -1.42 -6.64 -22.27
N GLN A 217 -2.24 -7.01 -23.25
CA GLN A 217 -2.38 -6.25 -24.49
C GLN A 217 -2.87 -4.82 -24.22
N ALA A 218 -3.86 -4.66 -23.35
CA ALA A 218 -4.42 -3.35 -22.99
C ALA A 218 -3.41 -2.47 -22.22
N LEU A 219 -2.67 -3.02 -21.26
CA LEU A 219 -1.65 -2.27 -20.50
C LEU A 219 -0.54 -1.71 -21.41
N ARG A 220 -0.22 -2.42 -22.49
CA ARG A 220 0.79 -2.01 -23.47
C ARG A 220 0.26 -1.00 -24.51
N ASP A 221 -1.04 -0.75 -24.57
CA ASP A 221 -1.61 0.27 -25.45
C ASP A 221 -1.58 1.65 -24.80
N TRP A 222 -0.52 2.40 -25.08
CA TRP A 222 -0.32 3.76 -24.58
C TRP A 222 -1.45 4.73 -24.95
N ARG A 223 -2.23 4.45 -26.00
CA ARG A 223 -3.35 5.30 -26.43
C ARG A 223 -4.52 5.28 -25.45
N LEU A 224 -4.56 4.26 -24.59
CA LEU A 224 -5.53 4.17 -23.51
C LEU A 224 -5.16 5.07 -22.33
N TYR A 225 -3.94 5.63 -22.26
CA TYR A 225 -3.45 6.38 -21.10
C TYR A 225 -3.70 5.64 -19.77
N PRO A 226 -3.30 4.37 -19.63
CA PRO A 226 -3.59 3.59 -18.42
C PRO A 226 -2.84 4.14 -17.20
N TYR A 227 -3.48 4.14 -16.03
CA TYR A 227 -2.88 4.59 -14.78
C TYR A 227 -3.42 3.83 -13.56
N TYR A 228 -2.67 3.89 -12.47
CA TYR A 228 -3.17 3.66 -11.11
C TYR A 228 -3.35 4.96 -10.37
N GLU A 229 -4.19 4.94 -9.34
CA GLU A 229 -4.24 6.01 -8.36
C GLU A 229 -3.44 5.57 -7.12
N ILE A 230 -2.47 6.38 -6.70
CA ILE A 230 -1.89 6.25 -5.35
C ILE A 230 -2.61 7.25 -4.46
N THR A 231 -3.02 6.79 -3.28
CA THR A 231 -3.52 7.67 -2.22
C THR A 231 -2.57 7.62 -1.03
N LEU A 232 -2.19 8.78 -0.52
CA LEU A 232 -1.44 8.97 0.71
C LEU A 232 -2.34 9.68 1.71
N VAL A 233 -2.46 9.13 2.91
CA VAL A 233 -3.09 9.81 4.04
C VAL A 233 -2.10 9.92 5.18
N TYR A 234 -2.04 11.09 5.80
CA TYR A 234 -1.31 11.25 7.05
C TYR A 234 -2.10 12.12 8.02
N GLY A 235 -1.87 11.92 9.31
CA GLY A 235 -2.50 12.67 10.39
C GLY A 235 -1.64 12.62 11.64
N ARG A 236 -1.91 13.50 12.60
CA ARG A 236 -1.19 13.49 13.89
C ARG A 236 -2.11 13.09 15.03
N LYS A 237 -1.54 12.49 16.06
CA LYS A 237 -2.25 12.28 17.33
C LYS A 237 -2.38 13.63 18.07
N PRO A 238 -3.53 13.93 18.71
CA PRO A 238 -3.65 15.12 19.55
C PRO A 238 -2.60 15.19 20.66
N GLU A 239 -2.22 16.39 21.09
CA GLU A 239 -1.17 16.61 22.13
C GLU A 239 -1.63 16.24 23.55
N GLY A 240 -2.94 16.12 23.79
CA GLY A 240 -3.53 15.86 25.11
C GLY A 240 -4.27 14.53 25.25
N SER A 241 -4.01 13.59 24.34
CA SER A 241 -4.69 12.28 24.24
C SER A 241 -3.87 11.12 24.78
#